data_AF-A0A6G7ZN90-F1
#
_entry.id   AF-A0A6G7ZN90-F1
#
_cell.length_a   1.000
_cell.length_b   1.000
_cell.length_c   1.000
_cell.angle_alpha   90.00
_cell.angle_beta   90.00
_cell.angle_gamma   90.00
#
_symmetry.space_group_name_H-M   'P 1'
#
loop_
_entity.id
_entity.type
_entity.pdbx_description
1 polymer ?
#
loop_
_entity_poly.entity_id
_entity_poly.type
_entity_poly.pdbx_seq_one_letter_code
_entity_poly.pdbx_strand_id
1 'polypeptide(L)'
;MKKLLIVALLATASPALAQQSPTTQVAQLGPGSALLSLTAEGRSRRTPDLATFTAGVVTQGTTAAQAMAANSRKMESVIAALRRAGIAERDIQTSSLSLSPRYNNPERDAELRARASREPYVPSINPEPPRIIGYEARNSVTVQQRRLGEMGRVIDTLVAAGANEVNGPNFTLDEPRAAQDEARVEAIAIGRQRAELYARAAGMRVARIVAISESGGYYPVQEIVVTGRSASYAGAPPPPPPTPVSPGELSIGVNVSMQFELVR
;
A
#
# COMPACT_ATOMS: atom_id res chain seq x y z
N MET A 1 -2.84 80.80 -41.61
CA MET A 1 -3.74 80.23 -42.64
C MET A 1 -3.90 78.74 -42.40
N LYS A 2 -5.16 78.26 -42.40
CA LYS A 2 -5.60 76.85 -42.56
C LYS A 2 -5.32 75.91 -41.38
N LYS A 3 -6.23 75.03 -40.91
CA LYS A 3 -7.68 74.80 -41.00
C LYS A 3 -7.90 73.70 -39.93
N LEU A 4 -8.80 73.87 -38.96
CA LEU A 4 -9.21 72.78 -38.06
C LEU A 4 -9.99 71.73 -38.87
N LEU A 5 -9.67 70.45 -38.71
CA LEU A 5 -10.45 69.34 -39.25
C LEU A 5 -10.67 68.30 -38.14
N ILE A 6 -11.95 68.14 -37.80
CA ILE A 6 -12.50 67.18 -36.84
C ILE A 6 -12.43 65.79 -37.47
N VAL A 7 -11.84 64.82 -36.78
CA VAL A 7 -11.91 63.40 -37.14
C VAL A 7 -12.67 62.68 -36.03
N ALA A 8 -13.88 62.22 -36.37
CA ALA A 8 -14.74 61.41 -35.52
C ALA A 8 -14.26 59.95 -35.49
N LEU A 9 -14.13 59.40 -34.28
CA LEU A 9 -13.71 58.03 -34.00
C LEU A 9 -14.92 57.09 -34.15
N LEU A 10 -14.93 56.19 -35.15
CA LEU A 10 -15.88 55.07 -35.21
C LEU A 10 -15.30 53.87 -34.45
N ALA A 11 -15.97 53.45 -33.38
CA ALA A 11 -15.66 52.24 -32.64
C ALA A 11 -16.31 51.02 -33.30
N THR A 12 -15.51 50.04 -33.71
CA THR A 12 -15.96 48.74 -34.23
C THR A 12 -16.19 47.76 -33.07
N ALA A 13 -17.45 47.37 -32.83
CA ALA A 13 -17.78 46.31 -31.88
C ALA A 13 -17.58 44.93 -32.53
N SER A 14 -16.75 44.08 -31.92
CA SER A 14 -16.60 42.67 -32.31
C SER A 14 -17.64 41.80 -31.59
N PRO A 15 -18.27 40.80 -32.24
CA PRO A 15 -19.23 39.91 -31.58
C PRO A 15 -18.49 38.91 -30.68
N ALA A 16 -18.88 38.86 -29.41
CA ALA A 16 -18.39 37.88 -28.44
C ALA A 16 -19.01 36.49 -28.73
N LEU A 17 -18.16 35.50 -28.96
CA LEU A 17 -18.54 34.08 -29.00
C LEU A 17 -18.92 33.62 -27.58
N ALA A 18 -20.20 33.35 -27.35
CA ALA A 18 -20.69 32.79 -26.10
C ALA A 18 -20.22 31.33 -25.96
N GLN A 19 -19.40 31.05 -24.95
CA GLN A 19 -19.06 29.69 -24.54
C GLN A 19 -20.31 29.04 -23.92
N GLN A 20 -20.88 28.04 -24.60
CA GLN A 20 -21.92 27.19 -24.02
C GLN A 20 -21.27 26.20 -23.06
N SER A 21 -21.44 26.42 -21.76
CA SER A 21 -21.11 25.42 -20.75
C SER A 21 -21.97 24.17 -20.96
N PRO A 22 -21.42 22.95 -20.88
CA PRO A 22 -22.21 21.72 -20.97
C PRO A 22 -23.20 21.68 -19.82
N THR A 23 -24.48 21.81 -20.13
CA THR A 23 -25.58 21.62 -19.19
C THR A 23 -25.63 20.14 -18.83
N THR A 24 -25.23 19.80 -17.62
CA THR A 24 -25.51 18.50 -17.00
C THR A 24 -27.03 18.33 -16.97
N GLN A 25 -27.59 17.52 -17.87
CA GLN A 25 -29.00 17.19 -17.87
C GLN A 25 -29.32 16.42 -16.59
N VAL A 26 -29.89 17.11 -15.59
CA VAL A 26 -30.54 16.46 -14.47
C VAL A 26 -31.79 15.80 -15.04
N ALA A 27 -31.86 14.46 -14.99
CA ALA A 27 -33.03 13.73 -15.42
C ALA A 27 -34.27 14.31 -14.70
N GLN A 28 -35.18 14.94 -15.46
CA GLN A 28 -36.41 15.48 -14.91
C GLN A 28 -37.31 14.31 -14.48
N LEU A 29 -37.31 14.07 -13.18
CA LEU A 29 -38.23 13.17 -12.50
C LEU A 29 -39.68 13.59 -12.78
N GLY A 30 -40.55 12.63 -13.11
CA GLY A 30 -41.97 12.91 -13.36
C GLY A 30 -42.67 13.46 -12.10
N PRO A 31 -43.81 14.17 -12.26
CA PRO A 31 -44.56 14.70 -11.13
C PRO A 31 -44.90 13.61 -10.10
N GLY A 32 -44.52 13.81 -8.83
CA GLY A 32 -44.77 12.84 -7.76
C GLY A 32 -43.68 11.77 -7.54
N SER A 33 -42.54 11.89 -8.21
CA SER A 33 -41.35 11.07 -7.95
C SER A 33 -40.27 11.83 -7.19
N ALA A 34 -39.47 11.12 -6.39
CA ALA A 34 -38.35 11.65 -5.63
C ALA A 34 -37.11 10.78 -5.83
N LEU A 35 -35.91 11.37 -5.72
CA LEU A 35 -34.66 10.61 -5.73
C LEU A 35 -34.17 10.36 -4.32
N LEU A 36 -33.84 9.10 -4.04
CA LEU A 36 -33.12 8.71 -2.84
C LEU A 36 -31.71 8.29 -3.23
N SER A 37 -30.71 9.02 -2.73
CA SER A 37 -29.29 8.64 -2.87
C SER A 37 -28.80 8.02 -1.58
N LEU A 38 -28.12 6.87 -1.67
CA LEU A 38 -27.56 6.18 -0.51
C LEU A 38 -26.26 5.46 -0.85
N THR A 39 -25.40 5.30 0.14
CA THR A 39 -24.20 4.45 0.06
C THR A 39 -24.37 3.27 0.99
N ALA A 40 -23.99 2.08 0.51
CA ALA A 40 -23.96 0.86 1.27
C ALA A 40 -22.61 0.16 1.10
N GLU A 41 -22.14 -0.44 2.18
CA GLU A 41 -20.93 -1.26 2.20
C GLU A 41 -21.36 -2.72 2.31
N GLY A 42 -20.79 -3.58 1.46
CA GLY A 42 -20.86 -5.03 1.60
C GLY A 42 -19.48 -5.58 1.92
N ARG A 43 -19.42 -6.70 2.64
CA ARG A 43 -18.20 -7.30 3.16
C ARG A 43 -18.17 -8.80 2.93
N SER A 44 -17.11 -9.28 2.31
CA SER A 44 -16.81 -10.70 2.24
C SER A 44 -15.68 -11.06 3.19
N ARG A 45 -15.94 -12.00 4.09
CA ARG A 45 -14.92 -12.60 4.95
C ARG A 45 -14.24 -13.78 4.27
N ARG A 46 -12.92 -13.85 4.35
CA ARG A 46 -12.10 -14.93 3.78
C ARG A 46 -10.88 -15.22 4.63
N THR A 47 -10.49 -16.48 4.67
CA THR A 47 -9.15 -16.86 5.15
C THR A 47 -8.12 -16.50 4.08
N PRO A 48 -6.99 -15.86 4.43
CA PRO A 48 -5.90 -15.65 3.48
C PRO A 48 -5.40 -16.97 2.89
N ASP A 49 -5.05 -16.95 1.61
CA ASP A 49 -4.41 -18.06 0.89
C ASP A 49 -3.05 -17.68 0.28
N LEU A 50 -2.65 -16.42 0.42
CA LEU A 50 -1.41 -15.89 -0.10
C LEU A 50 -0.74 -15.01 0.95
N ALA A 51 0.56 -15.21 1.11
CA ALA A 51 1.42 -14.32 1.87
C ALA A 51 2.50 -13.75 0.97
N THR A 52 2.64 -12.44 1.01
CA THR A 52 3.70 -11.73 0.32
C THR A 52 4.70 -11.23 1.34
N PHE A 53 5.98 -11.51 1.12
CA PHE A 53 7.07 -11.02 1.97
C PHE A 53 8.25 -10.60 1.11
N THR A 54 9.15 -9.79 1.67
CA THR A 54 10.38 -9.38 1.01
C THR A 54 11.56 -10.05 1.71
N ALA A 55 12.45 -10.65 0.95
CA ALA A 55 13.71 -11.20 1.44
C ALA A 55 14.87 -10.55 0.70
N GLY A 56 15.94 -10.21 1.42
CA GLY A 56 17.04 -9.44 0.87
C GLY A 56 18.38 -9.74 1.51
N VAL A 57 19.42 -9.31 0.81
CA VAL A 57 20.80 -9.33 1.28
C VAL A 57 21.38 -7.93 1.19
N VAL A 58 21.97 -7.50 2.31
CA VAL A 58 22.80 -6.30 2.41
C VAL A 58 24.24 -6.76 2.65
N THR A 59 25.15 -6.26 1.82
CA THR A 59 26.58 -6.56 1.89
C THR A 59 27.39 -5.28 1.84
N GLN A 60 28.57 -5.32 2.45
CA GLN A 60 29.49 -4.19 2.48
C GLN A 60 30.84 -4.60 1.88
N GLY A 61 31.55 -3.63 1.31
CA GLY A 61 32.89 -3.81 0.76
C GLY A 61 33.67 -2.51 0.79
N THR A 62 35.01 -2.59 0.73
CA THR A 62 35.85 -1.38 0.62
C THR A 62 35.74 -0.75 -0.76
N THR A 63 35.37 -1.55 -1.77
CA THR A 63 35.03 -1.08 -3.12
C THR A 63 33.60 -1.47 -3.50
N ALA A 64 33.00 -0.69 -4.40
CA ALA A 64 31.70 -0.97 -4.99
C ALA A 64 31.62 -2.37 -5.60
N ALA A 65 32.66 -2.77 -6.36
CA ALA A 65 32.73 -4.07 -7.02
C ALA A 65 32.72 -5.23 -6.02
N GLN A 66 33.45 -5.11 -4.91
CA GLN A 66 33.45 -6.12 -3.86
C GLN A 66 32.09 -6.23 -3.17
N ALA A 67 31.45 -5.10 -2.84
CA ALA A 67 30.13 -5.08 -2.20
C ALA A 67 29.09 -5.76 -3.10
N MET A 68 29.06 -5.42 -4.39
CA MET A 68 28.16 -6.00 -5.40
C MET A 68 28.41 -7.49 -5.63
N ALA A 69 29.66 -7.91 -5.83
CA ALA A 69 29.98 -9.32 -6.07
C ALA A 69 29.65 -10.22 -4.87
N ALA A 70 29.87 -9.72 -3.64
CA ALA A 70 29.44 -10.41 -2.43
C ALA A 70 27.91 -10.48 -2.34
N ASN A 71 27.22 -9.42 -2.76
CA ASN A 71 25.77 -9.36 -2.78
C ASN A 71 25.18 -10.43 -3.72
N SER A 72 25.65 -10.44 -4.98
CA SER A 72 25.16 -11.38 -6.02
C SER A 72 25.29 -12.84 -5.57
N ARG A 73 26.45 -13.24 -5.02
CA ARG A 73 26.66 -14.62 -4.53
C ARG A 73 25.71 -15.01 -3.39
N LYS A 74 25.47 -14.09 -2.44
CA LYS A 74 24.51 -14.34 -1.35
C LYS A 74 23.08 -14.40 -1.88
N MET A 75 22.72 -13.51 -2.81
CA MET A 75 21.38 -13.49 -3.39
C MET A 75 21.09 -14.75 -4.22
N GLU A 76 22.07 -15.25 -4.98
CA GLU A 76 21.96 -16.54 -5.68
C GLU A 76 21.66 -17.70 -4.71
N SER A 77 22.33 -17.70 -3.55
CA SER A 77 22.09 -18.69 -2.49
C SER A 77 20.68 -18.59 -1.91
N VAL A 78 20.20 -17.37 -1.69
CA VAL A 78 18.83 -17.06 -1.23
C VAL A 78 17.78 -17.51 -2.24
N ILE A 79 17.93 -17.19 -3.52
CA ILE A 79 16.99 -17.61 -4.57
C ILE A 79 16.99 -19.14 -4.72
N ALA A 80 18.16 -19.77 -4.68
CA ALA A 80 18.25 -21.23 -4.71
C ALA A 80 17.58 -21.90 -3.50
N ALA A 81 17.67 -21.27 -2.32
CA ALA A 81 16.99 -21.73 -1.12
C ALA A 81 15.46 -21.61 -1.23
N LEU A 82 14.94 -20.50 -1.76
CA LEU A 82 13.51 -20.32 -2.03
C LEU A 82 12.98 -21.40 -2.97
N ARG A 83 13.70 -21.67 -4.08
CA ARG A 83 13.32 -22.73 -5.03
C ARG A 83 13.30 -24.12 -4.36
N ARG A 84 14.31 -24.42 -3.54
CA ARG A 84 14.38 -25.68 -2.76
C ARG A 84 13.27 -25.79 -1.71
N ALA A 85 12.80 -24.66 -1.19
CA ALA A 85 11.66 -24.60 -0.28
C ALA A 85 10.30 -24.73 -1.00
N GLY A 86 10.29 -24.92 -2.33
CA GLY A 86 9.08 -25.16 -3.11
C GLY A 86 8.40 -23.89 -3.66
N ILE A 87 9.04 -22.72 -3.53
CA ILE A 87 8.55 -21.49 -4.14
C ILE A 87 8.83 -21.53 -5.66
N ALA A 88 7.81 -21.30 -6.47
CA ALA A 88 7.96 -21.30 -7.93
C ALA A 88 8.75 -20.07 -8.39
N GLU A 89 9.45 -20.18 -9.52
CA GLU A 89 10.25 -19.05 -10.04
C GLU A 89 9.40 -17.82 -10.37
N ARG A 90 8.17 -18.01 -10.85
CA ARG A 90 7.19 -16.93 -11.09
C ARG A 90 6.77 -16.20 -9.80
N ASP A 91 6.94 -16.83 -8.65
CA ASP A 91 6.57 -16.30 -7.34
C ASP A 91 7.75 -15.60 -6.65
N ILE A 92 8.89 -15.47 -7.35
CA ILE A 92 10.09 -14.77 -6.88
C ILE A 92 10.40 -13.64 -7.86
N GLN A 93 10.28 -12.40 -7.41
CA GLN A 93 10.54 -11.22 -8.24
C GLN A 93 11.59 -10.34 -7.58
N THR A 94 12.61 -9.91 -8.32
CA THR A 94 13.55 -8.89 -7.81
C THR A 94 12.84 -7.56 -7.69
N SER A 95 12.88 -6.97 -6.49
CA SER A 95 12.11 -5.77 -6.14
C SER A 95 12.99 -4.53 -6.07
N SER A 96 14.22 -4.66 -5.60
CA SER A 96 15.18 -3.56 -5.60
C SER A 96 16.62 -4.07 -5.64
N LEU A 97 17.47 -3.31 -6.34
CA LEU A 97 18.91 -3.46 -6.33
C LEU A 97 19.51 -2.06 -6.24
N SER A 98 20.28 -1.80 -5.19
CA SER A 98 20.92 -0.50 -4.97
C SER A 98 22.34 -0.66 -4.45
N LEU A 99 23.16 0.34 -4.74
CA LEU A 99 24.54 0.46 -4.30
C LEU A 99 24.75 1.89 -3.82
N SER A 100 25.16 2.03 -2.58
CA SER A 100 25.37 3.34 -1.95
C SER A 100 26.77 3.41 -1.33
N PRO A 101 27.49 4.54 -1.47
CA PRO A 101 28.71 4.78 -0.71
C PRO A 101 28.39 4.93 0.78
N ARG A 102 29.29 4.45 1.63
CA ARG A 102 29.27 4.67 3.08
C ARG A 102 30.28 5.76 3.42
N TYR A 103 29.82 6.80 4.10
CA TYR A 103 30.67 7.90 4.56
C TYR A 103 31.01 7.75 6.04
N ASN A 104 32.18 8.23 6.45
CA ASN A 104 32.46 8.41 7.87
C ASN A 104 31.71 9.63 8.42
N ASN A 105 31.72 9.77 9.75
CA ASN A 105 31.22 10.95 10.44
C ASN A 105 32.40 11.59 11.20
N PRO A 106 33.07 12.60 10.61
CA PRO A 106 34.26 13.21 11.19
C PRO A 106 34.07 13.77 12.61
N GLU A 107 32.89 14.34 12.91
CA GLU A 107 32.57 14.85 14.24
C GLU A 107 32.47 13.72 15.27
N ARG A 108 31.77 12.65 14.91
CA ARG A 108 31.64 11.46 15.77
C ARG A 108 33.00 10.78 15.97
N ASP A 109 33.81 10.69 14.93
CA ASP A 109 35.16 10.12 14.99
C ASP A 109 36.06 10.95 15.93
N ALA A 110 35.93 12.28 15.91
CA ALA A 110 36.64 13.17 16.83
C ALA A 110 36.20 13.02 18.28
N GLU A 111 34.89 12.92 18.53
CA GLU A 111 34.33 12.68 19.87
C GLU A 111 34.84 11.36 20.47
N LEU A 112 34.81 10.29 19.67
CA LEU A 112 35.29 8.97 20.10
C LEU A 112 36.79 8.98 20.42
N ARG A 113 37.59 9.73 19.66
CA ARG A 113 39.03 9.90 19.91
C ARG A 113 39.29 10.64 21.22
N ALA A 114 38.60 11.75 21.47
CA ALA A 114 38.73 12.53 22.71
C ALA A 114 38.35 11.69 23.94
N ARG A 115 37.26 10.90 23.84
CA ARG A 115 36.87 9.94 24.89
C ARG A 115 37.96 8.91 25.17
N ALA A 116 38.59 8.38 24.11
CA ALA A 116 39.66 7.38 24.24
C ALA A 116 40.95 7.98 24.83
N SER A 117 41.28 9.23 24.51
CA SER A 117 42.47 9.94 25.03
C SER A 117 42.28 10.58 26.41
N ARG A 118 41.05 10.57 26.95
CA ARG A 118 40.64 11.32 28.17
C ARG A 118 40.83 12.84 28.04
N GLU A 119 40.83 13.34 26.81
CA GLU A 119 40.89 14.76 26.53
C GLU A 119 39.48 15.36 26.47
N PRO A 120 39.29 16.64 26.83
CA PRO A 120 38.03 17.32 26.60
C PRO A 120 37.70 17.35 25.10
N TYR A 121 36.49 16.93 24.73
CA TYR A 121 36.00 17.09 23.36
C TYR A 121 35.75 18.57 23.07
N VAL A 122 36.39 19.08 22.01
CA VAL A 122 36.17 20.43 21.49
C VAL A 122 35.62 20.30 20.07
N PRO A 123 34.38 20.73 19.80
CA PRO A 123 33.82 20.74 18.44
C PRO A 123 34.71 21.54 17.48
N SER A 124 34.97 20.99 16.29
CA SER A 124 35.73 21.71 15.27
C SER A 124 34.92 22.90 14.74
N ILE A 125 35.54 24.08 14.68
CA ILE A 125 34.94 25.28 14.07
C ILE A 125 34.79 25.09 12.55
N ASN A 126 35.67 24.29 11.95
CA ASN A 126 35.61 23.87 10.55
C ASN A 126 35.61 22.34 10.49
N PRO A 127 34.44 21.68 10.44
CA PRO A 127 34.38 20.22 10.39
C PRO A 127 34.98 19.69 9.09
N GLU A 128 35.75 18.61 9.17
CA GLU A 128 36.25 17.94 7.97
C GLU A 128 35.09 17.40 7.13
N PRO A 129 35.19 17.42 5.79
CA PRO A 129 34.15 16.85 4.94
C PRO A 129 34.10 15.32 5.11
N PRO A 130 32.90 14.70 5.12
CA PRO A 130 32.76 13.25 5.11
C PRO A 130 33.48 12.60 3.94
N ARG A 131 34.19 11.49 4.20
CA ARG A 131 34.92 10.71 3.21
C ARG A 131 34.29 9.34 3.04
N ILE A 132 34.34 8.80 1.83
CA ILE A 132 33.88 7.44 1.55
C ILE A 132 34.81 6.45 2.25
N ILE A 133 34.25 5.63 3.13
CA ILE A 133 34.94 4.55 3.86
C ILE A 133 34.57 3.15 3.36
N GLY A 134 33.63 3.06 2.43
CA GLY A 134 33.25 1.80 1.80
C GLY A 134 31.97 1.96 1.00
N TYR A 135 31.39 0.82 0.65
CA TYR A 135 30.16 0.73 -0.14
C TYR A 135 29.24 -0.31 0.47
N GLU A 136 27.94 -0.08 0.34
CA GLU A 136 26.88 -0.99 0.73
C GLU A 136 26.03 -1.32 -0.49
N ALA A 137 25.89 -2.61 -0.77
CA ALA A 137 24.99 -3.12 -1.81
C ALA A 137 23.79 -3.78 -1.13
N ARG A 138 22.59 -3.43 -1.57
CA ARG A 138 21.32 -4.01 -1.11
C ARG A 138 20.60 -4.61 -2.31
N ASN A 139 20.12 -5.82 -2.15
CA ASN A 139 19.29 -6.50 -3.14
C ASN A 139 18.16 -7.20 -2.42
N SER A 140 16.93 -7.04 -2.91
CA SER A 140 15.76 -7.68 -2.33
C SER A 140 14.85 -8.27 -3.40
N VAL A 141 14.21 -9.38 -3.03
CA VAL A 141 13.19 -10.07 -3.81
C VAL A 141 11.86 -10.04 -3.06
N THR A 142 10.77 -9.75 -3.76
CA THR A 142 9.41 -10.02 -3.29
C THR A 142 9.08 -11.48 -3.59
N VAL A 143 8.55 -12.16 -2.58
CA VAL A 143 8.19 -13.57 -2.65
C VAL A 143 6.71 -13.72 -2.36
N GLN A 144 6.03 -14.49 -3.21
CA GLN A 144 4.66 -14.93 -3.02
C GLN A 144 4.65 -16.37 -2.51
N GLN A 145 4.04 -16.61 -1.35
CA GLN A 145 3.95 -17.93 -0.74
C GLN A 145 2.49 -18.31 -0.50
N ARG A 146 2.08 -19.42 -1.14
CA ARG A 146 0.71 -19.97 -1.04
C ARG A 146 0.55 -20.95 0.11
N ARG A 147 1.64 -21.62 0.49
CA ARG A 147 1.63 -22.57 1.61
C ARG A 147 1.92 -21.84 2.92
N LEU A 148 0.89 -21.18 3.46
CA LEU A 148 1.03 -20.34 4.66
C LEU A 148 1.56 -21.10 5.88
N GLY A 149 1.22 -22.38 6.03
CA GLY A 149 1.73 -23.23 7.11
C GLY A 149 3.23 -23.55 7.02
N GLU A 150 3.86 -23.38 5.86
CA GLU A 150 5.29 -23.62 5.65
C GLU A 150 6.13 -22.34 5.83
N MET A 151 5.49 -21.20 6.09
CA MET A 151 6.14 -19.90 6.11
C MET A 151 7.32 -19.81 7.09
N GLY A 152 7.15 -20.28 8.33
CA GLY A 152 8.22 -20.27 9.33
C GLY A 152 9.47 -21.01 8.84
N ARG A 153 9.29 -22.20 8.24
CA ARG A 153 10.38 -22.98 7.67
C ARG A 153 11.06 -22.27 6.49
N VAL A 154 10.29 -21.58 5.64
CA VAL A 154 10.83 -20.79 4.53
C VAL A 154 11.72 -19.67 5.07
N ILE A 155 11.25 -18.92 6.07
CA ILE A 155 12.01 -17.84 6.70
C ILE A 155 13.30 -18.38 7.33
N ASP A 156 13.25 -19.48 8.07
CA ASP A 156 14.44 -20.11 8.67
C ASP A 156 15.47 -20.50 7.60
N THR A 157 14.99 -21.07 6.49
CA THR A 157 15.85 -21.48 5.36
C THR A 157 16.49 -20.27 4.68
N LEU A 158 15.78 -19.15 4.57
CA LEU A 158 16.29 -17.90 4.02
C LEU A 158 17.41 -17.30 4.86
N VAL A 159 17.21 -17.24 6.17
CA VAL A 159 18.22 -16.75 7.12
C VAL A 159 19.47 -17.63 7.07
N ALA A 160 19.29 -18.95 7.06
CA ALA A 160 20.40 -19.91 6.91
C ALA A 160 21.13 -19.76 5.56
N ALA A 161 20.43 -19.38 4.49
CA ALA A 161 21.00 -19.12 3.17
C ALA A 161 21.69 -17.75 3.03
N GLY A 162 21.64 -16.92 4.08
CA GLY A 162 22.34 -15.64 4.15
C GLY A 162 21.48 -14.41 3.90
N ALA A 163 20.14 -14.55 3.81
CA ALA A 163 19.23 -13.41 3.87
C ALA A 163 19.37 -12.72 5.23
N ASN A 164 19.57 -11.41 5.21
CA ASN A 164 19.73 -10.59 6.42
C ASN A 164 18.75 -9.40 6.45
N GLU A 165 17.84 -9.37 5.48
CA GLU A 165 16.69 -8.49 5.46
C GLU A 165 15.46 -9.34 5.14
N VAL A 166 14.51 -9.42 6.07
CA VAL A 166 13.23 -10.11 5.86
C VAL A 166 12.14 -9.20 6.39
N ASN A 167 11.20 -8.82 5.53
CA ASN A 167 10.08 -7.93 5.87
C ASN A 167 8.74 -8.60 5.51
N GLY A 168 7.73 -8.44 6.36
CA GLY A 168 6.44 -9.11 6.24
C GLY A 168 6.27 -10.26 7.26
N PRO A 169 5.36 -11.21 7.03
CA PRO A 169 4.50 -11.36 5.84
C PRO A 169 3.27 -10.43 5.86
N ASN A 170 2.81 -10.06 4.67
CA ASN A 170 1.48 -9.48 4.46
C ASN A 170 0.55 -10.56 3.89
N PHE A 171 -0.55 -10.84 4.58
CA PHE A 171 -1.54 -11.84 4.16
C PHE A 171 -2.59 -11.21 3.25
N THR A 172 -2.91 -11.90 2.15
CA THR A 172 -3.87 -11.47 1.13
C THR A 172 -4.57 -12.68 0.52
N LEU A 173 -5.47 -12.40 -0.41
CA LEU A 173 -5.98 -13.40 -1.35
C LEU A 173 -5.23 -13.33 -2.66
N ASP A 174 -4.95 -14.49 -3.26
CA ASP A 174 -4.44 -14.59 -4.63
C ASP A 174 -5.50 -14.12 -5.64
N GLU A 175 -6.74 -14.57 -5.44
CA GLU A 175 -7.87 -14.25 -6.32
C GLU A 175 -9.00 -13.56 -5.52
N PRO A 176 -8.91 -12.24 -5.27
CA PRO A 176 -9.90 -11.53 -4.48
C PRO A 176 -11.23 -11.30 -5.22
N ARG A 177 -11.29 -11.56 -6.54
CA ARG A 177 -12.44 -11.19 -7.39
C ARG A 177 -13.75 -11.80 -6.91
N ALA A 178 -13.76 -13.10 -6.60
CA ALA A 178 -14.97 -13.76 -6.12
C ALA A 178 -15.46 -13.17 -4.79
N ALA A 179 -14.54 -12.87 -3.87
CA ALA A 179 -14.88 -12.21 -2.60
C ALA A 179 -15.36 -10.77 -2.80
N GLN A 180 -14.81 -10.04 -3.77
CA GLN A 180 -15.28 -8.71 -4.13
C GLN A 180 -16.68 -8.75 -4.77
N ASP A 181 -16.95 -9.73 -5.63
CA ASP A 181 -18.26 -9.91 -6.25
C ASP A 181 -19.33 -10.25 -5.21
N GLU A 182 -19.00 -11.09 -4.22
CA GLU A 182 -19.87 -11.33 -3.07
C GLU A 182 -20.14 -10.05 -2.26
N ALA A 183 -19.09 -9.27 -1.96
CA ALA A 183 -19.23 -8.00 -1.28
C ALA A 183 -20.08 -6.99 -2.07
N ARG A 184 -19.99 -6.97 -3.41
CA ARG A 184 -20.85 -6.13 -4.27
C ARG A 184 -22.32 -6.52 -4.17
N VAL A 185 -22.60 -7.82 -4.27
CA VAL A 185 -23.97 -8.34 -4.19
C VAL A 185 -24.58 -8.01 -2.83
N GLU A 186 -23.80 -8.17 -1.76
CA GLU A 186 -24.24 -7.79 -0.40
C GLU A 186 -24.47 -6.28 -0.28
N ALA A 187 -23.57 -5.44 -0.78
CA ALA A 187 -23.72 -3.98 -0.75
C ALA A 187 -25.02 -3.53 -1.42
N ILE A 188 -25.33 -4.09 -2.59
CA ILE A 188 -26.58 -3.80 -3.32
C ILE A 188 -27.81 -4.28 -2.53
N ALA A 189 -27.75 -5.47 -1.94
CA ALA A 189 -28.84 -6.00 -1.11
C ALA A 189 -29.12 -5.11 0.11
N ILE A 190 -28.08 -4.71 0.83
CA ILE A 190 -28.15 -3.79 1.98
C ILE A 190 -28.72 -2.44 1.53
N GLY A 191 -28.23 -1.90 0.41
CA GLY A 191 -28.71 -0.64 -0.12
C GLY A 191 -30.19 -0.68 -0.50
N ARG A 192 -30.65 -1.77 -1.13
CA ARG A 192 -32.07 -1.94 -1.47
C ARG A 192 -32.94 -2.02 -0.22
N GLN A 193 -32.55 -2.82 0.79
CA GLN A 193 -33.29 -2.89 2.05
C GLN A 193 -33.40 -1.52 2.75
N ARG A 194 -32.31 -0.74 2.75
CA ARG A 194 -32.32 0.62 3.31
C ARG A 194 -33.18 1.57 2.48
N ALA A 195 -33.13 1.48 1.14
CA ALA A 195 -34.00 2.27 0.27
C ALA A 195 -35.47 2.02 0.54
N GLU A 196 -35.86 0.74 0.64
CA GLU A 196 -37.23 0.34 0.94
C GLU A 196 -37.69 0.83 2.32
N LEU A 197 -36.81 0.77 3.33
CA LEU A 197 -37.07 1.30 4.66
C LEU A 197 -37.35 2.81 4.62
N TYR A 198 -36.49 3.59 3.96
CA TYR A 198 -36.68 5.03 3.84
C TYR A 198 -37.91 5.39 3.01
N ALA A 199 -38.18 4.67 1.92
CA ALA A 199 -39.36 4.89 1.10
C ALA A 199 -40.64 4.69 1.91
N ARG A 200 -40.77 3.57 2.64
CA ARG A 200 -41.94 3.29 3.49
C ARG A 200 -42.13 4.37 4.57
N ALA A 201 -41.05 4.79 5.23
CA ALA A 201 -41.09 5.84 6.24
C ALA A 201 -41.54 7.19 5.66
N ALA A 202 -41.27 7.45 4.38
CA ALA A 202 -41.69 8.65 3.67
C ALA A 202 -43.10 8.52 3.02
N GLY A 203 -43.80 7.41 3.20
CA GLY A 203 -45.09 7.14 2.54
C GLY A 203 -44.95 6.95 1.02
N MET A 204 -43.82 6.42 0.58
CA MET A 204 -43.46 6.15 -0.82
C MET A 204 -43.04 4.69 -1.01
N ARG A 205 -42.83 4.28 -2.26
CA ARG A 205 -42.27 2.98 -2.65
C ARG A 205 -41.11 3.16 -3.61
N VAL A 206 -40.16 2.24 -3.57
CA VAL A 206 -39.05 2.19 -4.52
C VAL A 206 -39.58 1.69 -5.86
N ALA A 207 -39.41 2.48 -6.92
CA ALA A 207 -39.78 2.09 -8.29
C ALA A 207 -38.66 1.28 -8.96
N ARG A 208 -37.44 1.82 -8.97
CA ARG A 208 -36.26 1.22 -9.58
C ARG A 208 -34.97 1.89 -9.10
N ILE A 209 -33.84 1.24 -9.38
CA ILE A 209 -32.53 1.87 -9.31
C ILE A 209 -32.33 2.70 -10.58
N VAL A 210 -31.90 3.96 -10.42
CA VAL A 210 -31.65 4.92 -11.49
C VAL A 210 -30.17 4.97 -11.83
N ALA A 211 -29.29 4.89 -10.83
CA ALA A 211 -27.85 4.87 -11.02
C ALA A 211 -27.18 4.01 -9.95
N ILE A 212 -26.12 3.32 -10.36
CA ILE A 212 -25.18 2.62 -9.48
C ILE A 212 -23.81 3.19 -9.77
N SER A 213 -23.08 3.58 -8.72
CA SER A 213 -21.70 4.02 -8.79
C SER A 213 -20.91 3.27 -7.73
N GLU A 214 -19.90 2.52 -8.14
CA GLU A 214 -18.95 1.88 -7.23
C GLU A 214 -17.79 2.84 -7.02
N SER A 215 -17.59 3.27 -5.78
CA SER A 215 -16.44 4.07 -5.38
C SER A 215 -15.62 3.25 -4.39
N GLY A 216 -14.57 2.60 -4.86
CA GLY A 216 -13.75 1.77 -3.98
C GLY A 216 -12.47 1.27 -4.63
N GLY A 217 -11.33 1.65 -4.01
CA GLY A 217 -10.12 0.85 -4.04
C GLY A 217 -10.19 -0.21 -2.93
N TYR A 218 -9.51 -1.33 -3.14
CA TYR A 218 -9.35 -2.38 -2.14
C TYR A 218 -8.62 -1.83 -0.90
N TYR A 219 -9.28 -1.84 0.25
CA TYR A 219 -8.63 -1.58 1.54
C TYR A 219 -8.77 -2.82 2.41
N PRO A 220 -7.69 -3.56 2.71
CA PRO A 220 -7.76 -4.61 3.70
C PRO A 220 -8.04 -3.97 5.06
N VAL A 221 -9.24 -4.16 5.59
CA VAL A 221 -9.57 -3.77 6.96
C VAL A 221 -9.02 -4.88 7.85
N GLN A 222 -7.88 -4.65 8.49
CA GLN A 222 -7.38 -5.59 9.49
C GLN A 222 -8.26 -5.52 10.74
N GLU A 223 -9.03 -6.57 11.01
CA GLU A 223 -9.66 -6.73 12.31
C GLU A 223 -8.56 -7.06 13.33
N ILE A 224 -8.25 -6.11 14.23
CA ILE A 224 -7.34 -6.36 15.35
C ILE A 224 -8.05 -7.28 16.33
N VAL A 225 -7.77 -8.59 16.24
CA VAL A 225 -8.18 -9.54 17.27
C VAL A 225 -7.20 -9.40 18.45
N VAL A 226 -7.61 -8.69 19.50
CA VAL A 226 -6.83 -8.59 20.75
C VAL A 226 -6.87 -9.95 21.45
N THR A 227 -5.94 -10.84 21.13
CA THR A 227 -5.71 -12.05 21.92
C THR A 227 -4.94 -11.68 23.19
N GLY A 228 -5.67 -11.29 24.22
CA GLY A 228 -5.12 -11.16 25.57
C GLY A 228 -4.73 -12.53 26.11
N ARG A 229 -3.44 -12.85 26.07
CA ARG A 229 -2.92 -13.97 26.87
C ARG A 229 -1.50 -13.67 27.34
N SER A 230 -1.44 -13.03 28.51
CA SER A 230 -0.28 -13.08 29.40
C SER A 230 -0.06 -14.52 29.83
N ALA A 231 1.02 -15.13 29.35
CA ALA A 231 1.53 -16.37 29.88
C ALA A 231 2.97 -16.13 30.36
N SER A 232 3.10 -16.07 31.69
CA SER A 232 4.34 -16.20 32.42
C SER A 232 5.03 -17.52 32.08
N TYR A 233 6.33 -17.49 31.82
CA TYR A 233 7.16 -18.69 31.76
C TYR A 233 8.42 -18.50 32.61
N ALA A 234 8.57 -19.38 33.60
CA ALA A 234 9.80 -19.66 34.30
C ALA A 234 10.34 -21.01 33.76
N GLY A 235 11.60 -21.05 33.34
CA GLY A 235 12.29 -22.27 32.90
C GLY A 235 13.15 -22.07 31.64
N ALA A 236 14.32 -22.71 31.62
CA ALA A 236 15.36 -22.57 30.58
C ALA A 236 14.87 -22.87 29.14
N PRO A 237 15.42 -22.19 28.10
CA PRO A 237 14.81 -22.20 26.78
C PRO A 237 15.10 -23.51 26.00
N PRO A 238 14.07 -24.23 25.53
CA PRO A 238 14.20 -25.17 24.41
C PRO A 238 14.60 -24.41 23.12
N PRO A 239 15.11 -25.09 22.08
CA PRO A 239 15.37 -24.46 20.78
C PRO A 239 14.11 -23.69 20.32
N PRO A 240 14.27 -22.48 19.73
CA PRO A 240 13.14 -21.65 19.40
C PRO A 240 12.21 -22.42 18.45
N PRO A 241 10.91 -22.54 18.77
CA PRO A 241 9.95 -23.07 17.81
C PRO A 241 9.96 -22.18 16.55
N PRO A 242 9.62 -22.74 15.36
CA PRO A 242 9.50 -21.95 14.14
C PRO A 242 8.63 -20.71 14.41
N THR A 243 9.02 -19.56 13.86
CA THR A 243 8.34 -18.29 14.11
C THR A 243 6.83 -18.45 13.89
N PRO A 244 5.98 -18.27 14.92
CA PRO A 244 4.55 -18.44 14.78
C PRO A 244 3.97 -17.37 13.85
N VAL A 245 3.26 -17.80 12.82
CA VAL A 245 2.57 -16.92 11.88
C VAL A 245 1.09 -17.27 11.89
N SER A 246 0.27 -16.31 12.34
CA SER A 246 -1.19 -16.44 12.40
C SER A 246 -1.82 -15.51 11.37
N PRO A 247 -2.39 -16.04 10.27
CA PRO A 247 -2.86 -15.22 9.14
C PRO A 247 -4.08 -14.34 9.43
N GLY A 248 -4.86 -14.65 10.47
CA GLY A 248 -6.13 -13.97 10.76
C GLY A 248 -7.22 -14.23 9.71
N GLU A 249 -8.33 -13.50 9.80
CA GLU A 249 -9.40 -13.45 8.79
C GLU A 249 -9.34 -12.10 8.06
N LEU A 250 -9.53 -12.11 6.73
CA LEU A 250 -9.59 -10.90 5.91
C LEU A 250 -11.04 -10.50 5.69
N SER A 251 -11.34 -9.21 5.90
CA SER A 251 -12.61 -8.60 5.52
C SER A 251 -12.41 -7.74 4.27
N ILE A 252 -13.03 -8.13 3.17
CA ILE A 252 -13.00 -7.41 1.89
C ILE A 252 -14.26 -6.58 1.76
N GLY A 253 -14.11 -5.26 1.88
CA GLY A 253 -15.22 -4.31 1.76
C GLY A 253 -15.35 -3.72 0.36
N VAL A 254 -16.60 -3.52 -0.10
CA VAL A 254 -16.93 -2.74 -1.31
C VAL A 254 -18.00 -1.72 -0.97
N ASN A 255 -17.76 -0.46 -1.36
CA ASN A 255 -18.70 0.64 -1.19
C ASN A 255 -19.43 0.94 -2.51
N VAL A 256 -20.76 0.82 -2.47
CA VAL A 256 -21.63 1.09 -3.61
C VAL A 256 -22.57 2.24 -3.28
N SER A 257 -22.52 3.28 -4.09
CA SER A 257 -23.48 4.38 -4.09
C SER A 257 -24.60 4.10 -5.08
N MET A 258 -25.85 4.23 -4.64
CA MET A 258 -27.03 3.94 -5.42
C MET A 258 -28.01 5.12 -5.38
N GLN A 259 -28.66 5.38 -6.51
CA GLN A 259 -29.79 6.31 -6.59
C GLN A 259 -31.05 5.54 -6.96
N PHE A 260 -32.12 5.78 -6.21
CA PHE A 260 -33.42 5.15 -6.38
C PHE A 260 -34.46 6.19 -6.74
N GLU A 261 -35.33 5.83 -7.69
CA GLU A 261 -36.56 6.57 -7.95
C GLU A 261 -37.63 6.07 -6.97
N LEU A 262 -38.16 6.99 -6.18
CA LEU A 262 -39.28 6.76 -5.28
C LEU A 262 -40.55 7.33 -5.90
N VAL A 263 -41.66 6.64 -5.73
CA VAL A 263 -42.99 7.08 -6.21
C VAL A 263 -44.02 6.89 -5.08
N ARG A 264 -45.13 7.63 -5.14
CA ARG A 264 -46.27 7.38 -4.25
C ARG A 264 -47.03 6.10 -4.62
#